data_AF-A0AAW9IZY2-F1
#
_entry.id   AF-A0AAW9IZY2-F1
#
_cell.length_a   1.000
_cell.length_b   1.000
_cell.length_c   1.000
_cell.angle_alpha   90.00
_cell.angle_beta   90.00
_cell.angle_gamma   90.00
#
_symmetry.space_group_name_H-M   'P 1'
#
loop_
_entity.id
_entity.type
_entity.pdbx_description
1 polymer ?
#
loop_
_entity_poly.entity_id
_entity_poly.type
_entity_poly.pdbx_seq_one_letter_code
_entity_poly.pdbx_strand_id
1 'polypeptide(L)'
;TGNGKLMKSDSGDLEEKTENKLDLKMLGMGLLLAMTFFTFGTIVGKLIPSIHAYAWMIIGVAAAKILGILPKKFEQAAQQWGQFVMTNLTSALLVGIGISMIDLKAVAESISPLYLVLVFVVIAGVTIGAGVGGKLVGFYPIESSLTAGLCTTNMGGTGDVAVLSAANRMELIPFAQIAT
;
A
#
# COMPACT_ATOMS: atom_id res chain seq x y z
N THR A 1 -9.50 13.58 7.97
CA THR A 1 -8.24 12.96 7.51
C THR A 1 -7.53 12.38 8.73
N GLY A 2 -6.96 11.20 8.58
CA GLY A 2 -6.10 10.51 9.55
C GLY A 2 -4.60 10.68 9.26
N ASN A 3 -4.26 11.38 8.18
CA ASN A 3 -2.89 11.71 7.78
C ASN A 3 -1.96 10.49 7.73
N GLY A 4 -2.46 9.41 7.13
CA GLY A 4 -1.72 8.15 7.02
C GLY A 4 -2.16 7.05 7.98
N LYS A 5 -3.06 7.37 8.90
CA LYS A 5 -3.72 6.37 9.76
C LYS A 5 -5.11 6.08 9.24
N LEU A 6 -5.42 4.80 9.02
CA LEU A 6 -6.76 4.36 8.64
C LEU A 6 -7.73 4.33 9.83
N MET A 7 -7.28 3.81 10.98
CA MET A 7 -8.07 3.67 12.20
C MET A 7 -7.97 4.90 13.12
N LYS A 8 -9.10 5.29 13.73
CA LYS A 8 -9.17 6.40 14.69
C LYS A 8 -8.70 6.04 16.11
N SER A 9 -8.70 4.76 16.48
CA SER A 9 -8.51 4.31 17.88
C SER A 9 -7.08 3.91 18.23
N ASP A 10 -6.09 4.21 17.40
CA ASP A 10 -4.70 3.89 17.70
C ASP A 10 -4.06 4.99 18.56
N SER A 11 -4.50 5.00 19.82
CA SER A 11 -3.88 5.67 20.97
C SER A 11 -2.76 4.81 21.58
N GLY A 12 -2.25 3.82 20.85
CA GLY A 12 -0.95 3.24 21.17
C GLY A 12 0.09 4.27 20.79
N ASP A 13 0.86 4.74 21.77
CA ASP A 13 2.04 5.57 21.56
C ASP A 13 2.77 5.05 20.32
N LEU A 14 2.74 5.83 19.24
CA LEU A 14 3.78 5.71 18.23
C LEU A 14 5.04 6.02 19.02
N GLU A 15 5.75 4.98 19.48
CA GLU A 15 7.06 5.11 20.09
C GLU A 15 7.78 6.16 19.28
N GLU A 16 8.20 7.23 19.97
CA GLU A 16 8.82 8.41 19.37
C GLU A 16 9.64 7.95 18.18
N LYS A 17 9.43 8.58 17.02
CA LYS A 17 10.37 8.49 15.90
C LYS A 17 11.72 8.89 16.45
N THR A 18 12.43 7.94 17.04
CA THR A 18 13.80 8.12 17.45
C THR A 18 14.46 8.43 16.13
N GLU A 19 15.10 9.60 16.03
CA GLU A 19 15.90 9.98 14.88
C GLU A 19 17.00 8.92 14.71
N ASN A 20 16.65 7.78 14.12
CA ASN A 20 17.58 6.74 13.83
C ASN A 20 18.37 7.26 12.65
N LYS A 21 19.58 7.73 12.95
CA LYS A 21 20.60 8.04 11.95
C LYS A 21 20.58 6.93 10.91
N LEU A 22 20.47 7.33 9.65
CA LEU A 22 20.49 6.41 8.51
C LEU A 22 21.76 5.57 8.60
N ASP A 23 21.60 4.27 8.83
CA ASP A 23 22.70 3.30 8.88
C ASP A 23 22.56 2.37 7.68
N LEU A 24 23.61 2.31 6.86
CA LEU A 24 23.67 1.42 5.69
C LEU A 24 23.46 -0.05 6.09
N LYS A 25 23.91 -0.46 7.28
CA LYS A 25 23.68 -1.82 7.78
C LYS A 25 22.20 -2.06 8.06
N MET A 26 21.48 -1.06 8.59
CA MET A 26 20.04 -1.15 8.84
C MET A 26 19.25 -1.25 7.55
N LEU A 27 19.61 -0.47 6.52
CA LEU A 27 18.99 -0.59 5.19
C LEU A 27 19.19 -2.00 4.61
N GLY A 28 20.40 -2.55 4.69
CA GLY A 28 20.67 -3.91 4.23
C GLY A 28 19.88 -4.97 4.99
N MET A 29 19.78 -4.86 6.31
CA MET A 29 18.95 -5.75 7.13
C MET A 29 17.46 -5.65 6.76
N GLY A 30 16.94 -4.43 6.57
CA GLY A 30 15.56 -4.19 6.18
C GLY A 30 15.23 -4.77 4.80
N LEU A 31 16.13 -4.62 3.83
CA LEU A 31 16.01 -5.22 2.50
C LEU A 31 15.95 -6.76 2.59
N LEU A 32 16.88 -7.38 3.32
CA LEU A 32 16.90 -8.84 3.49
C LEU A 32 15.63 -9.35 4.18
N LEU A 33 15.13 -8.61 5.17
CA LEU A 33 13.89 -8.98 5.85
C LEU A 33 12.69 -8.90 4.90
N ALA A 34 12.57 -7.83 4.12
CA ALA A 34 11.52 -7.68 3.11
C ALA A 34 11.55 -8.82 2.08
N MET A 35 12.75 -9.14 1.56
CA MET A 35 12.94 -10.26 0.62
C MET A 35 12.58 -11.61 1.24
N THR A 36 12.87 -11.80 2.53
CA THR A 36 12.55 -13.04 3.26
C THR A 36 11.03 -13.25 3.35
N PHE A 37 10.29 -12.24 3.80
CA PHE A 37 8.82 -12.35 3.89
C PHE A 37 8.14 -12.45 2.52
N PHE A 38 8.65 -11.75 1.50
CA PHE A 38 8.15 -11.88 0.15
C PHE A 38 8.39 -13.30 -0.42
N THR A 39 9.57 -13.86 -0.19
CA THR A 39 9.90 -15.23 -0.59
C THR A 39 9.01 -16.23 0.14
N PHE A 40 8.82 -16.05 1.45
CA PHE A 40 7.89 -16.85 2.23
C PHE A 40 6.46 -16.79 1.66
N GLY A 41 5.91 -15.60 1.42
CA GLY A 41 4.58 -15.44 0.84
C GLY A 41 4.44 -16.09 -0.54
N THR A 42 5.50 -16.03 -1.35
CA THR A 42 5.55 -16.69 -2.67
C THR A 42 5.59 -18.21 -2.56
N ILE A 43 6.34 -18.76 -1.59
CA ILE A 43 6.39 -20.21 -1.36
C ILE A 43 5.01 -20.71 -0.91
N VAL A 44 4.38 -20.04 0.06
CA VAL A 44 3.06 -20.42 0.57
C VAL A 44 1.99 -20.26 -0.53
N GLY A 45 2.05 -19.18 -1.31
CA GLY A 45 1.14 -18.97 -2.44
C GLY A 45 1.24 -20.06 -3.52
N LYS A 46 2.40 -20.70 -3.69
CA LYS A 46 2.53 -21.87 -4.58
C LYS A 46 1.92 -23.13 -3.99
N LEU A 47 1.92 -23.29 -2.67
CA LEU A 47 1.32 -24.43 -1.97
C LEU A 47 -0.20 -24.29 -1.86
N ILE A 48 -0.71 -23.06 -1.73
CA ILE A 48 -2.14 -22.73 -1.64
C ILE A 48 -2.46 -21.67 -2.70
N PRO A 49 -2.73 -22.08 -3.96
CA PRO A 49 -2.88 -21.16 -5.10
C PRO A 49 -4.12 -20.28 -5.07
N SER A 50 -5.07 -20.56 -4.18
CA SER A 50 -6.34 -19.83 -4.09
C SER A 50 -6.19 -18.39 -3.61
N ILE A 51 -5.04 -18.03 -3.02
CA ILE A 51 -4.78 -16.71 -2.44
C ILE A 51 -3.46 -16.17 -3.02
N HIS A 52 -3.46 -14.89 -3.42
CA HIS A 52 -2.29 -14.25 -4.00
C HIS A 52 -1.11 -14.16 -3.01
N ALA A 53 0.12 -14.19 -3.54
CA ALA A 53 1.33 -14.23 -2.72
C ALA A 53 1.48 -13.02 -1.78
N TYR A 54 1.01 -11.82 -2.19
CA TYR A 54 1.05 -10.64 -1.34
C TYR A 54 0.19 -10.77 -0.09
N ALA A 55 -0.97 -11.43 -0.17
CA ALA A 55 -1.81 -11.66 1.00
C ALA A 55 -1.11 -12.60 2.01
N TRP A 56 -0.47 -13.67 1.54
CA TRP A 56 0.33 -14.56 2.41
C TRP A 56 1.52 -13.85 3.04
N MET A 57 2.18 -12.96 2.31
CA MET A 57 3.24 -12.11 2.85
C MET A 57 2.71 -11.21 3.98
N ILE A 58 1.58 -10.51 3.76
CA ILE A 58 0.97 -9.63 4.77
C ILE A 58 0.59 -10.42 6.03
N ILE A 59 -0.06 -11.58 5.87
CA ILE A 59 -0.42 -12.46 6.99
C ILE A 59 0.84 -12.91 7.74
N GLY A 60 1.90 -13.31 7.03
CA GLY A 60 3.16 -13.74 7.63
C GLY A 60 3.85 -12.64 8.46
N VAL A 61 3.89 -11.42 7.93
CA VAL A 61 4.44 -10.25 8.65
C VAL A 61 3.60 -9.93 9.88
N ALA A 62 2.27 -9.90 9.74
CA ALA A 62 1.35 -9.65 10.85
C ALA A 62 1.48 -10.70 11.96
N ALA A 63 1.54 -11.98 11.59
CA ALA A 63 1.75 -13.08 12.54
C ALA A 63 3.09 -12.95 13.27
N ALA A 64 4.19 -12.66 12.55
CA ALA A 64 5.51 -12.48 13.15
C ALA A 64 5.54 -11.30 14.14
N LYS A 65 4.81 -10.22 13.84
CA LYS A 65 4.65 -9.05 14.71
C LYS A 65 3.83 -9.38 15.97
N ILE A 66 2.69 -10.05 15.82
CA ILE A 66 1.80 -10.42 16.94
C ILE A 66 2.46 -11.42 17.89
N LEU A 67 3.18 -12.41 17.33
CA LEU A 67 3.88 -13.43 18.11
C LEU A 67 5.17 -12.91 18.78
N GLY A 68 5.58 -11.67 18.50
CA GLY A 68 6.78 -11.08 19.08
C GLY A 68 8.08 -11.76 18.65
N ILE A 69 8.08 -12.45 17.50
CA ILE A 69 9.22 -13.22 16.99
C ILE A 69 10.35 -12.28 16.52
N LEU A 70 9.98 -11.08 16.07
CA LEU A 70 10.90 -10.10 15.51
C LEU A 70 11.41 -9.12 16.59
N PRO A 71 12.72 -9.10 16.89
CA PRO A 71 13.30 -8.07 17.75
C PRO A 71 13.10 -6.66 17.18
N LYS A 72 12.89 -5.67 18.05
CA LYS A 72 12.70 -4.25 17.69
C LYS A 72 13.71 -3.72 16.66
N LYS A 73 14.97 -4.17 16.74
CA LYS A 73 16.03 -3.81 15.79
C LYS A 73 15.68 -4.12 14.34
N PHE A 74 15.08 -5.27 14.07
CA PHE A 74 14.71 -5.68 12.71
C PHE A 74 13.45 -4.96 12.22
N GLU A 75 12.54 -4.63 13.13
CA GLU A 75 11.37 -3.80 12.81
C GLU A 75 11.81 -2.40 12.38
N GLN A 76 12.72 -1.78 13.13
CA GLN A 76 13.30 -0.49 12.78
C GLN A 76 14.07 -0.53 11.46
N ALA A 77 14.83 -1.60 11.21
CA ALA A 77 15.52 -1.81 9.94
C ALA A 77 14.55 -1.89 8.76
N ALA A 78 13.45 -2.64 8.90
CA ALA A 78 12.40 -2.76 7.89
C ALA A 78 11.69 -1.42 7.65
N GLN A 79 11.40 -0.67 8.71
CA GLN A 79 10.81 0.66 8.62
C GLN A 79 11.74 1.64 7.88
N GLN A 80 13.04 1.65 8.21
CA GLN A 80 14.02 2.50 7.51
C GLN A 80 14.15 2.13 6.04
N TRP A 81 14.21 0.84 5.72
CA TRP A 81 14.21 0.36 4.34
C TRP A 81 12.95 0.81 3.58
N GLY A 82 11.77 0.62 4.17
CA GLY A 82 10.51 1.09 3.59
C GLY A 82 10.51 2.59 3.34
N GLN A 83 10.95 3.39 4.31
CA GLN A 83 11.05 4.84 4.16
C GLN A 83 12.03 5.25 3.04
N PHE A 84 13.18 4.56 2.94
CA PHE A 84 14.15 4.81 1.87
C PHE A 84 13.53 4.57 0.49
N VAL A 85 12.81 3.47 0.31
CA VAL A 85 12.11 3.15 -0.95
C VAL A 85 11.03 4.20 -1.25
N MET A 86 10.18 4.51 -0.27
CA MET A 86 9.09 5.49 -0.45
C MET A 86 9.61 6.90 -0.77
N THR A 87 10.72 7.33 -0.18
CA THR A 87 11.26 8.68 -0.40
C THR A 87 12.07 8.78 -1.69
N ASN A 88 12.88 7.78 -2.03
CA ASN A 88 13.86 7.92 -3.12
C ASN A 88 13.44 7.20 -4.41
N LEU A 89 12.72 6.08 -4.30
CA LEU A 89 12.46 5.20 -5.45
C LEU A 89 11.05 5.31 -6.00
N THR A 90 10.11 5.92 -5.26
CA THR A 90 8.71 6.08 -5.72
C THR A 90 8.62 6.78 -7.07
N SER A 91 9.39 7.86 -7.30
CA SER A 91 9.37 8.58 -8.58
C SER A 91 9.85 7.70 -9.74
N ALA A 92 10.95 6.95 -9.54
CA ALA A 92 11.46 6.02 -10.54
C ALA A 92 10.45 4.89 -10.82
N LEU A 93 9.80 4.38 -9.78
CA LEU A 93 8.76 3.37 -9.87
C LEU A 93 7.56 3.86 -10.69
N LEU A 94 7.08 5.08 -10.45
CA LEU A 94 5.98 5.69 -11.20
C LEU A 94 6.30 5.83 -12.70
N VAL A 95 7.53 6.25 -13.04
CA VAL A 95 7.98 6.33 -14.43
C VAL A 95 8.01 4.94 -15.07
N GLY A 96 8.55 3.95 -14.37
CA GLY A 96 8.60 2.57 -14.83
C GLY A 96 7.20 1.99 -15.09
N ILE A 97 6.25 2.21 -14.19
CA ILE A 97 4.85 1.79 -14.34
C ILE A 97 4.23 2.49 -15.56
N GLY A 98 4.43 3.80 -15.71
CA GLY A 98 3.87 4.55 -16.82
C GLY A 98 4.33 4.06 -18.20
N ILE A 99 5.60 3.68 -18.32
CA ILE A 99 6.16 3.17 -19.60
C ILE A 99 5.74 1.72 -19.85
N SER A 100 5.70 0.88 -18.81
CA SER A 100 5.53 -0.58 -18.99
C SER A 100 4.08 -1.05 -18.97
N MET A 101 3.20 -0.39 -18.21
CA MET A 101 1.83 -0.88 -17.96
C MET A 101 0.75 -0.09 -18.71
N ILE A 102 1.02 1.17 -19.10
CA ILE A 102 -0.01 2.01 -19.74
C ILE A 102 0.12 1.91 -21.27
N ASP A 103 -0.86 1.28 -21.92
CA ASP A 103 -1.01 1.36 -23.37
C ASP A 103 -1.68 2.70 -23.74
N LEU A 104 -0.86 3.69 -24.05
CA LEU A 104 -1.32 5.03 -24.43
C LEU A 104 -2.20 5.02 -25.69
N LYS A 105 -2.03 4.04 -26.59
CA LYS A 105 -2.85 3.92 -27.80
C LYS A 105 -4.26 3.44 -27.44
N ALA A 106 -4.36 2.38 -26.65
CA ALA A 106 -5.66 1.90 -26.17
C ALA A 106 -6.40 2.96 -25.35
N VAL A 107 -5.67 3.70 -24.49
CA VAL A 107 -6.23 4.83 -23.75
C VAL A 107 -6.78 5.88 -24.72
N ALA A 108 -5.98 6.33 -25.69
CA ALA A 108 -6.42 7.36 -26.64
C ALA A 108 -7.65 6.94 -27.46
N GLU A 109 -7.72 5.69 -27.89
CA GLU A 109 -8.86 5.13 -28.65
C GLU A 109 -10.13 5.02 -27.79
N SER A 110 -9.98 4.83 -26.48
CA SER A 110 -11.12 4.74 -25.54
C SER A 110 -11.70 6.09 -25.11
N ILE A 111 -11.03 7.21 -25.41
CA ILE A 111 -11.48 8.54 -24.99
C ILE A 111 -12.74 8.91 -25.78
N SER A 112 -13.89 8.80 -25.11
CA SER A 112 -15.15 9.40 -25.54
C SER A 112 -15.75 10.21 -24.40
N PRO A 113 -16.53 11.29 -24.68
CA PRO A 113 -17.16 12.09 -23.65
C PRO A 113 -18.03 11.27 -22.70
N LEU A 114 -18.79 10.31 -23.23
CA LEU A 114 -19.64 9.43 -22.43
C LEU A 114 -18.80 8.53 -21.51
N TYR A 115 -17.73 7.92 -22.04
CA TYR A 115 -16.83 7.08 -21.24
C TYR A 115 -16.19 7.86 -20.09
N LEU A 116 -15.72 9.09 -20.34
CA LEU A 116 -15.14 9.94 -19.30
C LEU A 116 -16.14 10.27 -18.18
N VAL A 117 -17.40 10.57 -18.55
CA VAL A 117 -18.45 10.83 -17.56
C VAL A 117 -18.74 9.58 -16.74
N LEU A 118 -18.86 8.41 -17.37
CA LEU A 118 -19.11 7.14 -16.67
C LEU A 118 -17.98 6.81 -15.68
N VAL A 119 -16.73 6.93 -16.11
CA VAL A 119 -15.55 6.73 -15.25
C VAL A 119 -15.58 7.67 -14.06
N PHE A 120 -15.85 8.96 -14.29
CA PHE A 120 -15.93 9.94 -13.21
C PHE A 120 -17.03 9.61 -12.19
N VAL A 121 -18.22 9.24 -12.66
CA VAL A 121 -19.35 8.89 -11.80
C VAL A 121 -19.06 7.64 -10.97
N VAL A 122 -18.47 6.60 -11.57
CA VAL A 122 -18.09 5.37 -10.85
C VAL A 122 -17.03 5.66 -9.79
N ILE A 123 -15.96 6.36 -10.15
CA ILE A 123 -14.88 6.70 -9.22
C ILE A 123 -15.43 7.56 -8.07
N ALA A 124 -16.24 8.59 -8.37
CA ALA A 124 -16.86 9.42 -7.35
C ALA A 124 -17.79 8.63 -6.43
N GLY A 125 -18.64 7.76 -7.00
CA GLY A 125 -19.57 6.93 -6.24
C GLY A 125 -18.86 5.97 -5.29
N VAL A 126 -17.84 5.25 -5.77
CA VAL A 126 -17.05 4.32 -4.96
C VAL A 126 -16.24 5.07 -3.90
N THR A 127 -15.64 6.22 -4.24
CA THR A 127 -14.87 7.04 -3.30
C THR A 127 -15.75 7.55 -2.15
N ILE A 128 -16.95 8.06 -2.47
CA ILE A 128 -17.91 8.54 -1.47
C ILE A 128 -18.45 7.37 -0.64
N GLY A 129 -18.82 6.26 -1.30
CA GLY A 129 -19.31 5.05 -0.64
C GLY A 129 -18.31 4.49 0.36
N ALA A 130 -17.05 4.35 -0.03
CA ALA A 130 -15.97 3.90 0.84
C ALA A 130 -15.69 4.90 1.98
N GLY A 131 -15.77 6.20 1.73
CA GLY A 131 -15.59 7.23 2.76
C GLY A 131 -16.70 7.23 3.81
N VAL A 132 -17.96 7.10 3.37
CA VAL A 132 -19.13 7.01 4.26
C VAL A 132 -19.11 5.68 5.03
N GLY A 133 -18.93 4.55 4.33
CA GLY A 133 -18.86 3.22 4.94
C GLY A 133 -17.71 3.12 5.95
N GLY A 134 -16.52 3.60 5.57
CA GLY A 134 -15.37 3.70 6.45
C GLY A 134 -15.65 4.53 7.70
N LYS A 135 -16.37 5.65 7.58
CA LYS A 135 -16.77 6.47 8.73
C LYS A 135 -17.66 5.69 9.70
N LEU A 136 -18.60 4.87 9.19
CA LEU A 136 -19.54 4.09 9.99
C LEU A 136 -18.83 2.99 10.79
N VAL A 137 -17.78 2.37 10.24
CA VAL A 137 -16.98 1.34 10.93
C VAL A 137 -15.84 1.92 11.78
N GLY A 138 -15.75 3.25 11.91
CA GLY A 138 -14.78 3.91 12.79
C GLY A 138 -13.45 4.31 12.14
N PHE A 139 -13.29 4.18 10.82
CA PHE A 139 -12.11 4.63 10.08
C PHE A 139 -12.17 6.12 9.75
N TYR A 140 -11.03 6.70 9.37
CA TYR A 140 -10.97 8.03 8.80
C TYR A 140 -11.56 8.03 7.38
N PRO A 141 -12.53 8.90 7.08
CA PRO A 141 -13.23 8.87 5.78
C PRO A 141 -12.29 9.01 4.58
N ILE A 142 -11.27 9.86 4.66
CA ILE A 142 -10.33 10.12 3.56
C ILE A 142 -9.45 8.90 3.30
N GLU A 143 -8.87 8.31 4.35
CA GLU A 143 -8.04 7.12 4.24
C GLU A 143 -8.86 5.90 3.80
N SER A 144 -10.13 5.82 4.17
CA SER A 144 -11.05 4.79 3.68
C SER A 144 -11.38 4.99 2.21
N SER A 145 -11.66 6.22 1.79
CA SER A 145 -11.85 6.58 0.37
C SER A 145 -10.63 6.26 -0.49
N LEU A 146 -9.41 6.43 0.04
CA LEU A 146 -8.18 6.06 -0.65
C LEU A 146 -8.03 4.54 -0.76
N THR A 147 -8.08 3.83 0.37
CA THR A 147 -7.72 2.41 0.46
C THR A 147 -8.81 1.46 -0.03
N ALA A 148 -10.07 1.67 0.34
CA ALA A 148 -11.19 0.80 -0.05
C ALA A 148 -12.01 1.37 -1.22
N GLY A 149 -11.71 2.59 -1.66
CA GLY A 149 -12.37 3.24 -2.79
C GLY A 149 -11.48 3.30 -4.01
N LEU A 150 -10.59 4.29 -4.04
CA LEU A 150 -9.72 4.57 -5.18
C LEU A 150 -8.77 3.42 -5.49
N CYS A 151 -8.27 2.71 -4.48
CA CYS A 151 -7.39 1.56 -4.71
C CYS A 151 -8.12 0.34 -5.30
N THR A 152 -9.44 0.20 -5.10
CA THR A 152 -10.22 -0.87 -5.73
C THR A 152 -10.61 -0.56 -7.19
N THR A 153 -10.55 0.71 -7.58
CA THR A 153 -10.89 1.16 -8.94
C THR A 153 -9.68 1.49 -9.83
N ASN A 154 -8.48 1.07 -9.43
CA ASN A 154 -7.25 1.36 -10.14
C ASN A 154 -6.73 0.12 -10.91
N MET A 155 -5.50 0.20 -11.42
CA MET A 155 -4.83 -0.89 -12.14
C MET A 155 -4.15 -1.91 -11.20
N GLY A 156 -4.84 -2.32 -10.14
CA GLY A 156 -4.33 -3.21 -9.11
C GLY A 156 -3.06 -2.69 -8.42
N GLY A 157 -2.11 -3.56 -8.10
CA GLY A 157 -0.96 -3.19 -7.25
C GLY A 157 -0.07 -2.06 -7.79
N THR A 158 0.01 -1.87 -9.11
CA THR A 158 0.70 -0.71 -9.71
C THR A 158 -0.12 0.57 -9.61
N GLY A 159 -1.45 0.44 -9.74
CA GLY A 159 -2.41 1.50 -9.46
C GLY A 159 -2.38 1.95 -8.00
N ASP A 160 -2.21 1.03 -7.05
CA ASP A 160 -2.16 1.33 -5.61
C ASP A 160 -1.02 2.28 -5.30
N VAL A 161 0.17 1.97 -5.85
CA VAL A 161 1.36 2.81 -5.73
C VAL A 161 1.10 4.19 -6.34
N ALA A 162 0.46 4.28 -7.51
CA ALA A 162 0.15 5.56 -8.15
C ALA A 162 -0.82 6.42 -7.32
N VAL A 163 -1.93 5.84 -6.86
CA VAL A 163 -2.94 6.53 -6.06
C VAL A 163 -2.37 6.99 -4.72
N LEU A 164 -1.70 6.10 -3.99
CA LEU A 164 -1.16 6.42 -2.67
C LEU A 164 0.05 7.36 -2.73
N SER A 165 0.87 7.27 -3.77
CA SER A 165 1.93 8.25 -4.01
C SER A 165 1.35 9.64 -4.30
N ALA A 166 0.34 9.74 -5.18
CA ALA A 166 -0.32 11.00 -5.48
C ALA A 166 -1.01 11.63 -4.25
N ALA A 167 -1.51 10.80 -3.33
CA ALA A 167 -2.10 11.25 -2.07
C ALA A 167 -1.07 11.52 -0.95
N ASN A 168 0.21 11.20 -1.16
CA ASN A 168 1.25 11.17 -0.13
C ASN A 168 0.83 10.33 1.10
N ARG A 169 0.42 9.08 0.83
CA ARG A 169 -0.13 8.10 1.78
C ARG A 169 0.43 6.69 1.56
N MET A 170 1.71 6.57 1.20
CA MET A 170 2.35 5.29 0.88
C MET A 170 2.36 4.30 2.05
N GLU A 171 2.25 4.78 3.28
CA GLU A 171 2.05 3.99 4.49
C GLU A 171 0.78 3.13 4.46
N LEU A 172 -0.20 3.46 3.60
CA LEU A 172 -1.43 2.71 3.45
C LEU A 172 -1.35 1.55 2.44
N ILE A 173 -0.19 1.33 1.80
CA ILE A 173 0.00 0.24 0.81
C ILE A 173 -0.52 -1.11 1.32
N PRO A 174 -0.25 -1.55 2.57
CA PRO A 174 -0.75 -2.84 3.05
C PRO A 174 -2.28 -2.95 3.03
N PHE A 175 -3.00 -1.85 3.24
CA PHE A 175 -4.46 -1.82 3.18
C PHE A 175 -4.96 -1.84 1.73
N ALA A 176 -4.30 -1.11 0.83
CA ALA A 176 -4.62 -1.13 -0.59
C ALA A 176 -4.44 -2.53 -1.20
N GLN A 177 -3.36 -3.23 -0.83
CA GLN A 177 -3.08 -4.60 -1.27
C GLN A 177 -4.09 -5.66 -0.78
N ILE A 178 -4.89 -5.35 0.23
CA ILE A 178 -6.00 -6.22 0.67
C ILE A 178 -7.26 -5.94 -0.17
N ALA A 179 -7.42 -4.70 -0.64
CA ALA A 179 -8.60 -4.26 -1.38
C ALA A 179 -8.53 -4.57 -2.89
N THR A 180 -7.33 -4.89 -3.39
CA THR A 180 -7.01 -5.26 -4.77
C THR A 180 -6.97 -6.77 -4.95
#